data_AF-A0A2N3AI31-F1
#
_entry.id   AF-A0A2N3AI31-F1
#
_cell.length_a   1.000
_cell.length_b   1.000
_cell.length_c   1.000
_cell.angle_alpha   90.00
_cell.angle_beta   90.00
_cell.angle_gamma   90.00
#
_symmetry.space_group_name_H-M   'P 1'
#
loop_
_entity.id
_entity.type
_entity.pdbx_description
1 polymer ?
#
loop_
_entity_poly.entity_id
_entity_poly.type
_entity_poly.pdbx_seq_one_letter_code
_entity_poly.pdbx_strand_id
1 'polypeptide(L)'
;MQDLRDCFKEHPVIASIRNDSDFKYALNSKTTSLFILHGDIFNLPQIMKECKEHNKLVFLHMDLIKGIGRDREGIIYLAKKELCNGIVTTKSNLIN
;
A
#
# COMPACT_ATOMS: atom_id res chain seq x y z
N MET A 1 -0.14 19.40 1.61
CA MET A 1 0.01 17.93 1.81
C MET A 1 -0.19 17.71 3.29
N GLN A 2 -1.27 17.05 3.70
CA GLN A 2 -1.51 16.79 5.13
C GLN A 2 -0.38 15.91 5.65
N ASP A 3 0.20 16.26 6.80
CA ASP A 3 1.29 15.48 7.38
C ASP A 3 0.77 14.06 7.68
N LEU A 4 1.49 13.03 7.23
CA LEU A 4 1.19 11.63 7.52
C LEU A 4 1.01 11.41 9.03
N ARG A 5 1.75 12.17 9.85
CA ARG A 5 1.63 12.12 11.32
C ARG A 5 0.25 12.52 11.80
N ASP A 6 -0.33 13.57 11.22
CA ASP A 6 -1.65 14.05 11.64
C ASP A 6 -2.75 13.10 11.16
N CYS A 7 -2.59 12.54 9.96
CA CYS A 7 -3.48 11.47 9.47
C CYS A 7 -3.49 10.26 10.42
N PHE A 8 -2.32 9.81 10.91
CA PHE A 8 -2.24 8.70 11.85
C PHE A 8 -2.72 9.04 13.28
N LYS A 9 -2.64 10.31 13.70
CA LYS A 9 -3.24 10.74 14.98
C LYS A 9 -4.76 10.67 14.93
N GLU A 10 -5.36 11.11 13.83
CA GLU A 10 -6.81 11.09 13.63
C GLU A 10 -7.34 9.68 13.34
N HIS A 11 -6.55 8.89 12.59
CA HIS A 11 -6.88 7.53 12.18
C HIS A 11 -5.77 6.54 12.57
N PRO A 12 -5.70 6.11 13.84
CA PRO A 12 -4.61 5.27 14.35
C PRO A 12 -4.68 3.81 13.87
N VAL A 13 -5.80 3.39 13.27
CA VAL A 13 -6.01 2.01 12.82
C VAL A 13 -5.65 1.87 11.35
N ILE A 14 -4.73 0.96 11.05
CA ILE A 14 -4.33 0.56 9.70
C ILE A 14 -4.93 -0.81 9.40
N ALA A 15 -5.77 -0.92 8.37
CA ALA A 15 -6.39 -2.20 7.99
C ALA A 15 -5.39 -3.07 7.22
N SER A 16 -5.14 -4.29 7.70
CA SER A 16 -4.30 -5.27 7.00
C SER A 16 -5.14 -6.12 6.05
N ILE A 17 -4.82 -6.06 4.75
CA ILE A 17 -5.60 -6.66 3.67
C ILE A 17 -4.91 -7.93 3.20
N ARG A 18 -5.56 -9.09 3.39
CA ARG A 18 -5.01 -10.41 3.04
C ARG A 18 -5.66 -11.04 1.81
N ASN A 19 -6.86 -10.56 1.45
CA ASN A 19 -7.65 -11.05 0.34
C ASN A 19 -8.59 -9.95 -0.19
N ASP A 20 -9.34 -10.24 -1.25
CA ASP A 20 -10.24 -9.28 -1.89
C ASP A 20 -11.47 -8.92 -1.05
N SER A 21 -11.94 -9.83 -0.18
CA SER A 21 -13.04 -9.52 0.76
C SER A 21 -12.61 -8.49 1.80
N ASP A 22 -11.42 -8.62 2.37
CA ASP A 22 -10.85 -7.64 3.30
C ASP A 22 -10.71 -6.28 2.61
N PHE A 23 -10.28 -6.29 1.34
CA PHE A 23 -10.11 -5.09 0.54
C PHE A 23 -11.42 -4.33 0.38
N LYS A 24 -12.48 -5.01 -0.08
CA LYS A 24 -13.81 -4.42 -0.24
C LYS A 24 -14.38 -3.91 1.09
N TYR A 25 -14.16 -4.64 2.17
CA TYR A 25 -14.58 -4.19 3.50
C TYR A 25 -13.84 -2.92 3.92
N ALA A 26 -12.53 -2.88 3.75
CA ALA A 26 -11.70 -1.77 4.17
C ALA A 26 -11.94 -0.49 3.36
N LEU A 27 -12.23 -0.59 2.06
CA LEU A 27 -12.62 0.54 1.20
C LEU A 27 -13.86 1.28 1.74
N ASN A 28 -14.81 0.54 2.30
CA ASN A 28 -16.05 1.08 2.87
C ASN A 28 -15.93 1.46 4.36
N SER A 29 -14.78 1.20 4.98
CA SER A 29 -14.55 1.46 6.40
C SER A 29 -14.06 2.89 6.66
N LYS A 30 -13.98 3.27 7.93
CA LYS A 30 -13.41 4.55 8.38
C LYS A 30 -11.89 4.59 8.42
N THR A 31 -11.19 3.48 8.12
CA THR A 31 -9.72 3.47 8.16
C THR A 31 -9.16 4.23 6.96
N THR A 32 -8.25 5.17 7.20
CA THR A 32 -7.64 5.95 6.11
C THR A 32 -6.43 5.24 5.51
N SER A 33 -5.82 4.31 6.23
CA SER A 33 -4.60 3.61 5.80
C SER A 33 -4.83 2.12 5.66
N LEU A 34 -4.32 1.57 4.56
CA LEU A 34 -4.42 0.17 4.17
C LEU A 34 -3.02 -0.42 4.03
N PHE A 35 -2.82 -1.60 4.63
CA PHE A 35 -1.61 -2.38 4.48
C PHE A 35 -1.88 -3.62 3.63
N ILE A 36 -1.37 -3.61 2.40
CA ILE A 36 -1.61 -4.65 1.42
C ILE A 36 -0.58 -5.77 1.60
N LEU A 37 -1.08 -6.94 2.00
CA LEU A 37 -0.29 -8.15 2.24
C LEU A 37 -0.36 -9.15 1.07
N HIS A 38 -1.10 -8.82 0.01
CA HIS A 38 -1.25 -9.66 -1.17
C HIS A 38 -1.42 -8.81 -2.41
N GLY A 39 -0.90 -9.28 -3.54
CA GLY A 39 -0.98 -8.54 -4.79
C GLY A 39 0.11 -8.95 -5.77
N ASP A 40 -0.02 -8.49 -6.99
CA ASP A 40 0.94 -8.68 -8.06
C ASP A 40 0.99 -7.43 -8.95
N ILE A 41 1.98 -7.42 -9.85
CA ILE A 41 2.19 -6.30 -10.77
C ILE A 41 0.97 -5.96 -11.65
N PHE A 42 0.06 -6.90 -11.89
CA PHE A 42 -1.10 -6.69 -12.75
C PHE A 42 -2.29 -6.10 -11.99
N ASN A 43 -2.52 -6.53 -10.74
CA ASN A 43 -3.64 -6.05 -9.93
C ASN A 43 -3.35 -4.75 -9.17
N LEU A 44 -2.07 -4.46 -8.87
CA LEU A 44 -1.65 -3.28 -8.13
C LEU A 44 -2.17 -1.95 -8.68
N PRO A 45 -2.14 -1.70 -10.00
CA PRO A 45 -2.70 -0.47 -10.57
C PRO A 45 -4.19 -0.29 -10.27
N GLN A 46 -4.96 -1.37 -10.31
CA GLN A 46 -6.39 -1.33 -10.00
C GLN A 46 -6.63 -1.09 -8.50
N ILE A 47 -5.92 -1.81 -7.63
CA ILE A 47 -5.97 -1.62 -6.18
C ILE A 47 -5.70 -0.16 -5.83
N MET A 48 -4.64 0.43 -6.40
CA MET A 48 -4.29 1.82 -6.14
C MET A 48 -5.36 2.80 -6.63
N LYS A 49 -5.95 2.54 -7.80
CA LYS A 49 -7.03 3.36 -8.34
C LYS A 49 -8.23 3.38 -7.39
N GLU A 50 -8.72 2.22 -6.97
CA GLU A 50 -9.85 2.11 -6.05
C GLU A 50 -9.55 2.77 -4.69
N CYS A 51 -8.33 2.61 -4.17
CA CYS A 51 -7.90 3.30 -2.96
C CYS A 51 -7.91 4.83 -3.10
N LYS A 52 -7.40 5.37 -4.22
CA LYS A 52 -7.40 6.82 -4.47
C LYS A 52 -8.82 7.37 -4.53
N GLU A 53 -9.74 6.68 -5.20
CA GLU A 53 -11.15 7.07 -5.28
C GLU A 53 -11.83 7.12 -3.90
N HIS A 54 -11.40 6.27 -2.97
CA HIS A 54 -11.90 6.21 -1.59
C HIS A 54 -11.05 7.02 -0.58
N ASN A 55 -10.11 7.85 -1.04
CA ASN A 55 -9.18 8.61 -0.20
C ASN A 55 -8.42 7.74 0.82
N LYS A 56 -7.97 6.56 0.39
CA LYS A 56 -7.19 5.61 1.19
C LYS A 56 -5.70 5.69 0.85
N LEU A 57 -4.87 5.67 1.87
CA LEU A 57 -3.41 5.51 1.76
C LEU A 57 -3.06 4.02 1.65
N VAL A 58 -2.14 3.69 0.74
CA VAL A 58 -1.71 2.33 0.44
C VAL A 58 -0.26 2.11 0.83
N PHE A 59 -0.05 1.17 1.75
CA PHE A 59 1.27 0.67 2.12
C PHE A 59 1.42 -0.77 1.61
N LEU A 60 2.51 -1.06 0.90
CA LEU A 60 2.73 -2.39 0.31
C LEU A 60 3.75 -3.18 1.10
N HIS A 61 3.43 -4.44 1.39
CA HIS A 61 4.44 -5.38 1.87
C HIS A 61 5.26 -5.93 0.70
N MET A 62 6.44 -5.37 0.44
CA MET A 62 7.27 -5.72 -0.72
C MET A 62 7.60 -7.21 -0.83
N ASP A 63 7.76 -7.89 0.31
CA ASP A 63 8.07 -9.32 0.33
C ASP A 63 6.91 -10.20 -0.19
N LEU A 64 5.67 -9.70 -0.15
CA LEU A 64 4.46 -10.47 -0.51
C LEU A 64 3.90 -10.10 -1.89
N ILE A 65 4.36 -9.00 -2.50
CA ILE A 65 3.99 -8.62 -3.85
C ILE A 65 4.75 -9.47 -4.87
N LYS A 66 4.01 -10.04 -5.84
CA LYS A 66 4.58 -10.85 -6.91
C LYS A 66 4.86 -10.02 -8.17
N GLY A 67 5.88 -10.42 -8.93
CA GLY A 67 6.22 -9.80 -10.21
C GLY A 67 6.96 -8.45 -10.10
N ILE A 68 7.15 -7.91 -8.90
CA ILE A 68 7.97 -6.73 -8.65
C ILE A 68 9.29 -7.16 -8.02
N GLY A 69 10.40 -6.69 -8.59
CA GLY A 69 11.74 -6.91 -8.07
C GLY A 69 11.86 -6.39 -6.63
N ARG A 70 12.50 -7.17 -5.76
CA ARG A 70 12.84 -6.75 -4.39
C ARG A 70 14.23 -6.11 -4.41
N ASP A 71 14.37 -5.10 -5.27
CA ASP A 71 15.58 -4.33 -5.52
C ASP A 71 15.23 -2.84 -5.72
N ARG A 72 16.27 -2.01 -5.87
CA ARG A 72 16.12 -0.57 -6.07
C ARG A 72 15.23 -0.23 -7.27
N GLU A 73 15.36 -0.96 -8.38
CA GLU A 73 14.59 -0.70 -9.59
C GLU A 73 13.10 -1.02 -9.40
N GLY A 74 12.77 -2.08 -8.67
CA GLY A 74 11.39 -2.38 -8.28
C GLY A 74 10.76 -1.28 -7.41
N ILE A 75 11.52 -0.69 -6.47
CA ILE A 75 11.05 0.44 -5.67
C ILE A 75 10.87 1.70 -6.54
N ILE A 76 11.83 1.99 -7.43
CA ILE A 76 11.74 3.11 -8.37
C ILE A 76 10.52 2.94 -9.29
N TYR A 77 10.25 1.73 -9.75
CA TYR A 77 9.07 1.42 -10.56
C TYR A 77 7.78 1.76 -9.81
N LEU A 78 7.64 1.29 -8.56
CA LEU A 78 6.47 1.58 -7.72
C LEU A 78 6.27 3.09 -7.53
N ALA A 79 7.35 3.82 -7.23
CA ALA A 79 7.32 5.27 -7.06
C ALA A 79 6.93 5.99 -8.35
N LYS A 80 7.57 5.67 -9.48
CA LYS A 80 7.28 6.29 -10.79
C LYS A 80 5.88 6.03 -11.30
N LYS A 81 5.30 4.89 -10.94
CA LYS A 81 3.93 4.51 -11.32
C LYS A 81 2.89 4.88 -10.25
N GLU A 82 3.31 5.51 -9.16
CA GLU A 82 2.47 5.90 -8.02
C GLU A 82 1.61 4.74 -7.49
N LEU A 83 2.17 3.52 -7.46
CA LEU A 83 1.45 2.30 -7.09
C LEU A 83 1.35 2.08 -5.57
N CYS A 84 1.94 2.97 -4.77
CA CYS A 84 1.84 2.96 -3.31
C CYS A 84 2.18 4.34 -2.72
N ASN A 85 1.71 4.60 -1.51
CA ASN A 85 2.12 5.73 -0.69
C ASN A 85 3.34 5.41 0.19
N GLY A 86 3.61 4.13 0.43
CA GLY A 86 4.79 3.67 1.16
C GLY A 86 5.00 2.17 1.04
N ILE A 87 6.16 1.71 1.50
CA ILE A 87 6.55 0.30 1.50
C ILE A 87 6.85 -0.17 2.92
N VAL A 88 6.61 -1.46 3.15
CA VAL A 88 7.02 -2.19 4.36
C VAL A 88 7.76 -3.44 3.90
N THR A 89 8.89 -3.71 4.50
CA THR A 89 9.69 -4.90 4.19
C THR A 89 10.50 -5.32 5.39
N THR A 90 10.78 -6.61 5.45
CA THR A 90 11.70 -7.20 6.42
C THR A 90 13.16 -7.08 5.97
N LYS A 91 13.41 -6.61 4.75
CA LYS A 91 14.74 -6.53 4.14
C LYS A 91 15.33 -5.12 4.25
N SER A 92 16.34 -4.98 5.09
CA SER A 92 17.02 -3.70 5.33
C SER A 92 17.65 -3.09 4.09
N ASN A 93 18.09 -3.91 3.12
CA ASN A 93 18.72 -3.43 1.88
C ASN A 93 17.78 -2.64 0.95
N LEU A 94 16.47 -2.65 1.19
CA LEU A 94 15.48 -1.87 0.44
C LEU A 94 15.13 -0.54 1.11
N ILE A 95 15.58 -0.33 2.35
CA ILE A 95 15.31 0.88 3.14
C ILE A 95 16.50 1.84 3.11
N ASN A 96 17.72 1.30 2.92
CA ASN A 96 18.99 2.04 2.99
C ASN A 96 19.44 2.61 1.64
#